data_AF-A0A2E7R6Y8-F1
#
_entry.id   AF-A0A2E7R6Y8-F1
#
_cell.length_a   1.000
_cell.length_b   1.000
_cell.length_c   1.000
_cell.angle_alpha   90.00
_cell.angle_beta   90.00
_cell.angle_gamma   90.00
#
_symmetry.space_group_name_H-M   'P 1'
#
loop_
_entity.id
_entity.type
_entity.pdbx_description
1 polymer ?
#
loop_
_entity_poly.entity_id
_entity_poly.type
_entity_poly.pdbx_seq_one_letter_code
_entity_poly.pdbx_strand_id
1 'polypeptide(L)'
;MKNKPIIIVSGEPYSIFSEIFYKIFKSSFYKKYKIPIILIGSKNIIEMQMKKMNCSYKINLIKKSEITNAKLNNNKINLIDVKLNLKKPFGKITNKSSKYIKECFDIAINIMKEKLGFALINGPVSKKHFLQGKYNGITEYLSHKTDKKNDEVMLIYNKFLSVCPITTHIPLKNVPKKISFNEILKKIIKINKFYKNNLKKIPRFAVTGLNPHCESNFKNSEEDRIIKPAIKRAKKKNLRVKGPFPADTLFTKNNIKKFDVVIGMYHDQVITPLKTLYNFNAINITLGLPFIRISPDHGTNNQMLGKKKSDPTSLKEALLFLKKLNEN
;
A
#
# COMPACT_ATOMS: atom_id res chain seq x y z
N MET A 1 -0.90 14.00 -16.39
CA MET A 1 -1.52 13.00 -15.49
C MET A 1 -2.96 12.74 -15.87
N LYS A 2 -3.74 13.79 -16.20
CA LYS A 2 -5.10 13.65 -16.75
C LYS A 2 -5.13 12.54 -17.82
N ASN A 3 -5.95 11.51 -17.57
CA ASN A 3 -6.27 10.35 -18.41
C ASN A 3 -5.39 9.09 -18.31
N LYS A 4 -4.32 9.05 -17.51
CA LYS A 4 -3.60 7.77 -17.31
C LYS A 4 -4.41 6.82 -16.40
N PRO A 5 -4.56 5.54 -16.76
CA PRO A 5 -5.31 4.58 -15.95
C PRO A 5 -4.60 4.24 -14.63
N ILE A 6 -5.39 3.94 -13.62
CA ILE A 6 -4.93 3.20 -12.44
C ILE A 6 -4.80 1.74 -12.86
N ILE A 7 -3.62 1.17 -12.62
CA ILE A 7 -3.32 -0.22 -12.91
C ILE A 7 -3.56 -1.03 -11.65
N ILE A 8 -4.40 -2.06 -11.73
CA ILE A 8 -4.67 -2.96 -10.61
C ILE A 8 -4.21 -4.37 -10.98
N VAL A 9 -3.28 -4.93 -10.22
CA VAL A 9 -2.94 -6.36 -10.31
C VAL A 9 -3.87 -7.14 -9.40
N SER A 10 -4.58 -8.14 -9.92
CA SER A 10 -5.55 -8.91 -9.11
C SER A 10 -4.92 -9.64 -7.91
N GLY A 11 -3.64 -10.01 -8.03
CA GLY A 11 -2.94 -10.82 -7.04
C GLY A 11 -3.38 -12.29 -7.12
N GLU A 12 -3.48 -12.95 -5.96
CA GLU A 12 -3.84 -14.37 -5.88
C GLU A 12 -5.24 -14.63 -6.44
N PRO A 13 -5.41 -15.57 -7.38
CA PRO A 13 -6.70 -15.89 -7.99
C PRO A 13 -7.70 -16.42 -6.95
N TYR A 14 -7.22 -17.15 -5.94
CA TYR A 14 -8.02 -17.67 -4.84
C TYR A 14 -7.94 -16.79 -3.59
N SER A 15 -8.08 -15.49 -3.77
CA SER A 15 -8.19 -14.51 -2.69
C SER A 15 -9.53 -13.78 -2.72
N ILE A 16 -9.84 -13.06 -1.65
CA ILE A 16 -11.04 -12.21 -1.56
C ILE A 16 -11.04 -11.01 -2.52
N PHE A 17 -10.01 -10.82 -3.36
CA PHE A 17 -9.88 -9.65 -4.22
C PHE A 17 -11.07 -9.44 -5.14
N SER A 18 -11.54 -10.47 -5.83
CA SER A 18 -12.67 -10.34 -6.75
C SER A 18 -13.95 -9.92 -6.03
N GLU A 19 -14.14 -10.40 -4.80
CA GLU A 19 -15.26 -10.00 -3.98
C GLU A 19 -15.22 -8.50 -3.62
N ILE A 20 -14.07 -8.02 -3.17
CA ILE A 20 -13.82 -6.60 -2.89
C ILE A 20 -14.02 -5.76 -4.17
N PHE A 21 -13.41 -6.19 -5.27
CA PHE A 21 -13.44 -5.47 -6.54
C PHE A 21 -14.86 -5.34 -7.08
N TYR A 22 -15.66 -6.43 -7.06
CA TYR A 22 -17.04 -6.39 -7.55
C TYR A 22 -17.97 -5.55 -6.67
N LYS A 23 -17.75 -5.54 -5.34
CA LYS A 23 -18.48 -4.63 -4.43
C LYS A 23 -18.19 -3.17 -4.75
N ILE A 24 -16.92 -2.83 -5.00
CA ILE A 24 -16.54 -1.49 -5.47
C ILE A 24 -17.17 -1.19 -6.82
N PHE A 25 -17.02 -2.07 -7.81
CA PHE A 25 -17.51 -1.88 -9.17
C PHE A 25 -19.02 -1.59 -9.21
N LYS A 26 -19.82 -2.28 -8.38
CA LYS A 26 -21.27 -2.07 -8.28
C LYS A 26 -21.65 -0.74 -7.59
N SER A 27 -20.76 -0.17 -6.78
CA SER A 27 -21.07 0.97 -5.90
C SER A 27 -21.39 2.25 -6.68
N SER A 28 -22.23 3.11 -6.09
CA SER A 28 -22.53 4.45 -6.62
C SER A 28 -21.26 5.33 -6.70
N PHE A 29 -20.30 5.10 -5.80
CA PHE A 29 -18.99 5.74 -5.83
C PHE A 29 -18.24 5.44 -7.14
N TYR A 30 -18.15 4.17 -7.52
CA TYR A 30 -17.41 3.74 -8.71
C TYR A 30 -18.06 4.23 -10.00
N LYS A 31 -19.40 4.25 -10.08
CA LYS A 31 -20.14 4.81 -11.23
C LYS A 31 -19.81 6.27 -11.52
N LYS A 32 -19.42 7.04 -10.50
CA LYS A 32 -19.02 8.46 -10.62
C LYS A 32 -17.50 8.64 -10.74
N TYR A 33 -16.74 7.55 -10.73
CA TYR A 33 -15.28 7.59 -10.69
C TYR A 33 -14.70 7.73 -12.11
N LYS A 34 -14.11 8.89 -12.40
CA LYS A 34 -13.71 9.29 -13.76
C LYS A 34 -12.33 8.80 -14.20
N ILE A 35 -11.44 8.46 -13.27
CA ILE A 35 -10.09 8.00 -13.62
C ILE A 35 -10.21 6.57 -14.15
N PRO A 36 -9.74 6.27 -15.37
CA PRO A 36 -9.82 4.93 -15.93
C PRO A 36 -9.11 3.90 -15.05
N ILE A 37 -9.66 2.69 -14.96
CA ILE A 37 -9.05 1.59 -14.22
C ILE A 37 -8.84 0.42 -15.16
N ILE A 38 -7.62 -0.11 -15.20
CA ILE A 38 -7.26 -1.34 -15.90
C ILE A 38 -6.92 -2.40 -14.85
N LEU A 39 -7.65 -3.51 -14.89
CA LEU A 39 -7.34 -4.71 -14.13
C LEU A 39 -6.39 -5.59 -14.95
N ILE A 40 -5.37 -6.16 -14.32
CA ILE A 40 -4.50 -7.18 -14.87
C ILE A 40 -4.82 -8.47 -14.13
N GLY A 41 -5.29 -9.47 -14.86
CA GLY A 41 -5.58 -10.78 -14.33
C GLY A 41 -6.23 -11.71 -15.34
N SER A 42 -6.62 -12.91 -14.90
CA SER A 42 -7.16 -13.93 -15.81
C SER A 42 -8.64 -13.72 -16.09
N LYS A 43 -9.00 -13.51 -17.35
CA LYS A 43 -10.38 -13.39 -17.83
C LYS A 43 -11.22 -14.60 -17.42
N ASN A 44 -10.71 -15.82 -17.66
CA ASN A 44 -11.39 -17.06 -17.33
C ASN A 44 -11.76 -17.11 -15.84
N ILE A 45 -10.79 -16.86 -14.95
CA ILE A 45 -11.03 -16.87 -13.50
C ILE A 45 -12.04 -15.79 -13.08
N ILE A 46 -11.91 -14.59 -13.63
CA ILE A 46 -12.81 -13.47 -13.37
C ILE A 46 -14.25 -13.84 -13.75
N GLU A 47 -14.47 -14.40 -14.94
CA GLU A 47 -15.78 -14.84 -15.43
C GLU A 47 -16.36 -15.98 -14.57
N MET A 48 -15.54 -16.98 -14.21
CA MET A 48 -15.96 -18.05 -13.30
C MET A 48 -16.39 -17.51 -11.92
N GLN A 49 -15.64 -16.53 -11.39
CA GLN A 49 -15.94 -15.90 -10.11
C GLN A 49 -17.19 -15.02 -10.17
N MET A 50 -17.40 -14.28 -11.26
CA MET A 50 -18.64 -13.54 -11.51
C MET A 50 -19.85 -14.47 -11.47
N LYS A 51 -19.80 -15.57 -12.22
CA LYS A 51 -20.85 -16.59 -12.24
C LYS A 51 -21.11 -17.14 -10.85
N LYS A 52 -20.06 -17.53 -10.12
CA LYS A 52 -20.20 -18.07 -8.75
C LYS A 52 -20.76 -17.06 -7.75
N MET A 53 -20.56 -15.77 -7.98
CA MET A 53 -21.04 -14.69 -7.12
C MET A 53 -22.42 -14.14 -7.52
N ASN A 54 -23.03 -14.66 -8.58
CA ASN A 54 -24.28 -14.16 -9.16
C ASN A 54 -24.17 -12.68 -9.58
N CYS A 55 -23.07 -12.32 -10.25
CA CYS A 55 -22.92 -11.04 -10.91
C CYS A 55 -22.45 -11.24 -12.36
N SER A 56 -22.69 -10.23 -13.20
CA SER A 56 -22.23 -10.22 -14.60
C SER A 56 -21.87 -8.79 -14.96
N TYR A 57 -20.63 -8.58 -15.39
CA TYR A 57 -20.12 -7.28 -15.80
C TYR A 57 -19.48 -7.41 -17.18
N LYS A 58 -19.73 -6.43 -18.05
CA LYS A 58 -19.11 -6.40 -19.38
C LYS A 58 -17.59 -6.22 -19.23
N ILE A 59 -16.82 -7.04 -19.91
CA ILE A 59 -15.35 -6.95 -19.96
C ILE A 59 -14.95 -6.23 -21.26
N ASN A 60 -13.98 -5.32 -21.14
CA ASN A 60 -13.32 -4.66 -22.24
C ASN A 60 -11.87 -5.16 -22.28
N LEU A 61 -11.53 -6.03 -23.22
CA LEU A 61 -10.17 -6.58 -23.33
C LEU A 61 -9.23 -5.53 -23.91
N ILE A 62 -8.13 -5.29 -23.23
CA ILE A 62 -7.10 -4.32 -23.60
C ILE A 62 -5.80 -5.06 -23.86
N LYS A 63 -5.16 -4.79 -25.00
CA LYS A 63 -3.77 -5.20 -25.22
C LYS A 63 -2.83 -4.15 -24.64
N LYS A 64 -1.68 -4.58 -24.09
CA LYS A 64 -0.67 -3.65 -23.55
C LYS A 64 -0.26 -2.59 -24.59
N SER A 65 -0.07 -3.00 -25.84
CA SER A 65 0.32 -2.13 -26.97
C SER A 65 -0.72 -1.06 -27.30
N GLU A 66 -1.96 -1.22 -26.85
CA GLU A 66 -3.08 -0.36 -27.20
C GLU A 66 -3.49 0.57 -26.05
N ILE A 67 -2.81 0.54 -24.89
CA ILE A 67 -3.21 1.31 -23.68
C ILE A 67 -3.36 2.80 -23.97
N THR A 68 -2.50 3.39 -24.80
CA THR A 68 -2.53 4.82 -25.16
C THR A 68 -3.77 5.21 -25.97
N ASN A 69 -4.23 4.32 -26.86
CA ASN A 69 -5.34 4.55 -27.78
C ASN A 69 -6.64 3.86 -27.34
N ALA A 70 -6.59 3.09 -26.26
CA ALA A 70 -7.72 2.33 -25.76
C ALA A 70 -8.86 3.26 -25.32
N LYS A 71 -10.07 2.97 -25.81
CA LYS A 71 -11.31 3.58 -25.30
C LYS A 71 -11.63 2.97 -23.93
N LEU A 72 -10.97 3.45 -22.89
CA LEU A 72 -11.19 3.01 -21.52
C LEU A 72 -12.49 3.60 -20.97
N ASN A 73 -13.36 2.73 -20.45
CA ASN A 73 -14.62 3.14 -19.85
C ASN A 73 -14.86 2.32 -18.58
N ASN A 74 -15.06 2.98 -17.44
CA ASN A 74 -15.32 2.32 -16.16
C ASN A 74 -16.72 1.69 -16.05
N ASN A 75 -17.60 1.86 -17.04
CA ASN A 75 -18.84 1.07 -17.14
C ASN A 75 -18.57 -0.41 -17.50
N LYS A 76 -17.36 -0.72 -17.95
CA LYS A 76 -16.86 -2.07 -18.24
C LYS A 76 -15.62 -2.33 -17.38
N ILE A 77 -15.31 -3.59 -17.14
CA ILE A 77 -14.01 -3.96 -16.56
C ILE A 77 -12.99 -3.94 -17.69
N ASN A 78 -12.14 -2.91 -17.74
CA ASN A 78 -11.00 -2.89 -18.66
C ASN A 78 -9.97 -3.91 -18.14
N LEU A 79 -9.67 -4.93 -18.95
CA LEU A 79 -8.90 -6.10 -18.53
C LEU A 79 -7.75 -6.35 -19.48
N ILE A 80 -6.54 -6.44 -18.93
CA ILE A 80 -5.41 -7.11 -19.61
C ILE A 80 -5.42 -8.56 -19.14
N ASP A 81 -5.73 -9.46 -20.07
CA ASP A 81 -5.84 -10.89 -19.77
C ASP A 81 -4.45 -11.53 -19.62
N VAL A 82 -4.25 -12.24 -18.51
CA VAL A 82 -3.08 -13.09 -18.28
C VAL A 82 -3.60 -14.51 -18.10
N LYS A 83 -3.19 -15.42 -18.98
CA LYS A 83 -3.71 -16.78 -19.03
C LYS A 83 -3.38 -17.54 -17.74
N LEU A 84 -4.41 -18.16 -17.16
CA LEU A 84 -4.28 -19.03 -16.00
C LEU A 84 -5.34 -20.13 -16.08
N ASN A 85 -4.88 -21.38 -16.15
CA ASN A 85 -5.76 -22.54 -16.26
C ASN A 85 -6.05 -23.12 -14.87
N LEU A 86 -7.13 -22.66 -14.24
CA LEU A 86 -7.69 -23.30 -13.05
C LEU A 86 -9.10 -23.81 -13.33
N LYS A 87 -9.45 -24.96 -12.73
CA LYS A 87 -10.75 -25.62 -12.94
C LYS A 87 -11.86 -25.12 -12.01
N LYS A 88 -11.55 -24.28 -11.01
CA LYS A 88 -12.52 -23.81 -10.01
C LYS A 88 -12.45 -22.29 -9.87
N PRO A 89 -13.57 -21.60 -9.56
CA PRO A 89 -13.56 -20.15 -9.31
C PRO A 89 -12.83 -19.78 -8.01
N PHE A 90 -12.89 -20.68 -7.02
CA PHE A 90 -12.32 -20.52 -5.69
C PHE A 90 -11.67 -21.83 -5.25
N GLY A 91 -10.61 -21.75 -4.43
CA GLY A 91 -9.85 -22.92 -3.99
C GLY A 91 -8.76 -22.58 -2.98
N LYS A 92 -7.91 -23.57 -2.67
CA LYS A 92 -6.72 -23.36 -1.84
C LYS A 92 -5.60 -22.74 -2.68
N ILE A 93 -4.92 -21.72 -2.16
CA ILE A 93 -3.75 -21.12 -2.80
C ILE A 93 -2.65 -22.18 -2.95
N THR A 94 -2.00 -22.20 -4.10
CA THR A 94 -0.89 -23.11 -4.41
C THR A 94 0.17 -22.38 -5.23
N ASN A 95 1.36 -22.97 -5.39
CA ASN A 95 2.43 -22.38 -6.20
C ASN A 95 2.09 -22.32 -7.71
N LYS A 96 0.98 -22.93 -8.16
CA LYS A 96 0.54 -22.87 -9.56
C LYS A 96 0.20 -21.45 -10.03
N SER A 97 -0.20 -20.56 -9.11
CA SER A 97 -0.47 -19.15 -9.42
C SER A 97 0.81 -18.31 -9.53
N SER A 98 1.99 -18.82 -9.12
CA SER A 98 3.19 -17.98 -8.99
C SER A 98 3.69 -17.42 -10.33
N LYS A 99 3.66 -18.22 -11.41
CA LYS A 99 4.02 -17.74 -12.77
C LYS A 99 3.04 -16.66 -13.25
N TYR A 100 1.75 -16.88 -13.04
CA TYR A 100 0.70 -15.92 -13.38
C TYR A 100 0.86 -14.60 -12.62
N ILE A 101 1.07 -14.64 -11.30
CA ILE A 101 1.24 -13.42 -10.48
C ILE A 101 2.48 -12.65 -10.92
N LYS A 102 3.59 -13.36 -11.19
CA LYS A 102 4.81 -12.74 -11.73
C LYS A 102 4.53 -12.04 -13.05
N GLU A 103 3.85 -12.69 -13.98
CA GLU A 103 3.50 -12.11 -15.29
C GLU A 103 2.60 -10.88 -15.15
N CYS A 104 1.60 -10.92 -14.25
CA CYS A 104 0.76 -9.77 -13.95
C CYS A 104 1.58 -8.57 -13.44
N PHE A 105 2.53 -8.81 -12.53
CA PHE A 105 3.43 -7.76 -12.04
C PHE A 105 4.41 -7.28 -13.10
N ASP A 106 4.99 -8.17 -13.91
CA ASP A 106 5.90 -7.79 -14.99
C ASP A 106 5.19 -6.86 -15.99
N ILE A 107 3.94 -7.16 -16.37
CA ILE A 107 3.10 -6.27 -17.20
C ILE A 107 2.85 -4.93 -16.50
N ALA A 108 2.41 -4.95 -15.24
CA ALA A 108 2.14 -3.75 -14.48
C ALA A 108 3.37 -2.84 -14.36
N ILE A 109 4.52 -3.41 -14.00
CA ILE A 109 5.79 -2.69 -13.86
C ILE A 109 6.17 -2.05 -15.19
N ASN A 110 6.04 -2.77 -16.31
CA ASN A 110 6.34 -2.21 -17.62
C ASN A 110 5.44 -1.01 -17.96
N ILE A 111 4.13 -1.12 -17.74
CA ILE A 111 3.18 -0.02 -17.93
C ILE A 111 3.55 1.19 -17.05
N MET A 112 3.95 0.96 -15.80
CA MET A 112 4.35 2.04 -14.90
C MET A 112 5.69 2.66 -15.28
N LYS A 113 6.69 1.87 -15.70
CA LYS A 113 8.02 2.34 -16.16
C LYS A 113 7.91 3.16 -17.44
N GLU A 114 7.07 2.74 -18.38
CA GLU A 114 6.74 3.48 -19.62
C GLU A 114 5.87 4.73 -19.34
N LYS A 115 5.55 5.00 -18.06
CA LYS A 115 4.67 6.10 -17.62
C LYS A 115 3.29 6.04 -18.28
N LEU A 116 2.79 4.86 -18.65
CA LEU A 116 1.46 4.68 -19.23
C LEU A 116 0.37 4.58 -18.15
N GLY A 117 0.73 4.18 -16.93
CA GLY A 117 -0.16 4.15 -15.76
C GLY A 117 -0.02 5.37 -14.84
N PHE A 118 -1.08 5.68 -14.10
CA PHE A 118 -1.10 6.73 -13.07
C PHE A 118 -0.58 6.24 -11.72
N ALA A 119 -1.08 5.09 -11.27
CA ALA A 119 -0.68 4.44 -10.03
C ALA A 119 -0.89 2.93 -10.13
N LEU A 120 -0.15 2.17 -9.33
CA LEU A 120 -0.29 0.73 -9.17
C LEU A 120 -1.04 0.41 -7.88
N ILE A 121 -2.08 -0.40 -7.98
CA ILE A 121 -2.71 -1.10 -6.86
C ILE A 121 -2.45 -2.59 -7.05
N ASN A 122 -2.14 -3.32 -5.98
CA ASN A 122 -2.15 -4.79 -6.04
C ASN A 122 -3.15 -5.36 -5.04
N GLY A 123 -3.86 -6.40 -5.47
CA GLY A 123 -4.62 -7.27 -4.60
C GLY A 123 -3.71 -8.10 -3.68
N PRO A 124 -4.30 -8.93 -2.81
CA PRO A 124 -3.57 -9.76 -1.87
C PRO A 124 -2.69 -10.78 -2.59
N VAL A 125 -1.49 -10.99 -2.06
CA VAL A 125 -0.54 -11.98 -2.58
C VAL A 125 -0.03 -12.88 -1.47
N SER A 126 0.05 -14.20 -1.71
CA SER A 126 0.58 -15.12 -0.71
C SER A 126 2.09 -15.06 -0.67
N LYS A 127 2.66 -14.51 0.40
CA LYS A 127 4.12 -14.51 0.61
C LYS A 127 4.68 -15.95 0.60
N LYS A 128 3.94 -16.91 1.18
CA LYS A 128 4.32 -18.33 1.24
C LYS A 128 4.44 -18.95 -0.16
N HIS A 129 3.44 -18.76 -1.01
CA HIS A 129 3.36 -19.46 -2.30
C HIS A 129 4.02 -18.70 -3.46
N PHE A 130 3.87 -17.38 -3.49
CA PHE A 130 4.44 -16.54 -4.54
C PHE A 130 5.91 -16.19 -4.27
N LEU A 131 6.23 -15.65 -3.09
CA LEU A 131 7.59 -15.16 -2.81
C LEU A 131 8.54 -16.27 -2.37
N GLN A 132 8.03 -17.34 -1.76
CA GLN A 132 8.80 -18.54 -1.39
C GLN A 132 10.11 -18.21 -0.63
N GLY A 133 10.07 -17.19 0.23
CA GLY A 133 11.23 -16.74 1.00
C GLY A 133 12.26 -15.89 0.23
N LYS A 134 12.12 -15.71 -1.09
CA LYS A 134 13.05 -14.88 -1.90
C LYS A 134 12.96 -13.39 -1.55
N TYR A 135 11.81 -12.95 -1.06
CA TYR A 135 11.54 -11.58 -0.65
C TYR A 135 10.66 -11.57 0.60
N ASN A 136 10.87 -10.60 1.49
CA ASN A 136 10.08 -10.43 2.72
C ASN A 136 8.62 -9.99 2.47
N GLY A 137 8.36 -9.46 1.28
CA GLY A 137 7.07 -8.93 0.89
C GLY A 137 7.02 -8.43 -0.54
N ILE A 138 5.84 -8.00 -0.95
CA ILE A 138 5.58 -7.45 -2.29
C ILE A 138 6.29 -6.10 -2.47
N THR A 139 6.42 -5.33 -1.39
CA THR A 139 7.17 -4.07 -1.39
C THR A 139 8.63 -4.30 -1.80
N GLU A 140 9.29 -5.27 -1.16
CA GLU A 140 10.68 -5.65 -1.43
C GLU A 140 10.82 -6.25 -2.83
N TYR A 141 9.89 -7.13 -3.24
CA TYR A 141 9.83 -7.69 -4.60
C TYR A 141 9.78 -6.58 -5.67
N LEU A 142 8.89 -5.59 -5.52
CA LEU A 142 8.75 -4.49 -6.47
C LEU A 142 9.97 -3.57 -6.47
N SER A 143 10.55 -3.29 -5.30
CA SER A 143 11.77 -2.48 -5.19
C SER A 143 12.94 -3.11 -5.96
N HIS A 144 13.08 -4.44 -5.87
CA HIS A 144 14.09 -5.20 -6.60
C HIS A 144 13.86 -5.16 -8.11
N LYS A 145 12.61 -5.28 -8.56
CA LYS A 145 12.26 -5.24 -9.99
C LYS A 145 12.34 -3.85 -10.64
N THR A 146 12.49 -2.81 -9.81
CA THR A 146 12.53 -1.41 -10.25
C THR A 146 13.85 -0.73 -9.94
N ASP A 147 14.87 -1.50 -9.54
CA ASP A 147 16.21 -0.99 -9.22
C ASP A 147 16.18 0.08 -8.10
N LYS A 148 15.26 -0.10 -7.15
CA LYS A 148 15.02 0.76 -5.97
C LYS A 148 15.18 0.00 -4.65
N LYS A 149 15.98 -1.06 -4.63
CA LYS A 149 16.22 -1.87 -3.44
C LYS A 149 16.66 -1.01 -2.26
N ASN A 150 16.08 -1.22 -1.07
CA ASN A 150 16.33 -0.50 0.19
C ASN A 150 15.91 0.99 0.16
N ASP A 151 15.28 1.43 -0.92
CA ASP A 151 14.77 2.78 -1.07
C ASP A 151 13.28 2.87 -0.68
N GLU A 152 12.61 1.74 -0.54
CA GLU A 152 11.19 1.65 -0.23
C GLU A 152 10.86 2.15 1.19
N VAL A 153 9.81 2.98 1.29
CA VAL A 153 9.26 3.45 2.57
C VAL A 153 7.79 3.11 2.62
N MET A 154 7.42 2.31 3.62
CA MET A 154 6.03 2.01 3.97
C MET A 154 5.42 3.20 4.70
N LEU A 155 4.34 3.75 4.15
CA LEU A 155 3.54 4.80 4.78
C LEU A 155 2.10 4.31 4.85
N ILE A 156 1.60 4.05 6.06
CA ILE A 156 0.17 3.83 6.21
C ILE A 156 -0.50 5.20 6.30
N TYR A 157 -1.33 5.49 5.31
CA TYR A 157 -1.98 6.78 5.15
C TYR A 157 -3.46 6.69 5.52
N ASN A 158 -3.90 7.61 6.37
CA ASN A 158 -5.27 8.03 6.55
C ASN A 158 -5.34 9.56 6.38
N LYS A 159 -6.51 10.10 6.00
CA LYS A 159 -6.71 11.54 5.75
C LYS A 159 -6.36 12.45 6.94
N PHE A 160 -6.43 11.93 8.17
CA PHE A 160 -6.15 12.66 9.40
C PHE A 160 -4.76 12.37 9.95
N LEU A 161 -4.28 11.14 9.82
CA LEU A 161 -3.01 10.69 10.38
C LEU A 161 -2.34 9.69 9.45
N SER A 162 -1.04 9.85 9.21
CA SER A 162 -0.23 8.77 8.66
C SER A 162 0.77 8.25 9.67
N VAL A 163 1.13 6.98 9.53
CA VAL A 163 2.18 6.36 10.33
C VAL A 163 3.21 5.65 9.46
N CYS A 164 4.46 5.70 9.88
CA CYS A 164 5.57 5.03 9.22
C CYS A 164 6.46 4.35 10.27
N PRO A 165 6.46 3.02 10.36
CA PRO A 165 7.38 2.31 11.24
C PRO A 165 8.80 2.29 10.64
N ILE A 166 9.85 2.43 11.46
CA ILE A 166 11.26 2.29 11.08
C ILE A 166 11.54 0.83 10.73
N THR A 167 11.15 -0.10 11.59
CA THR A 167 11.22 -1.54 11.31
C THR A 167 9.83 -2.10 11.02
N THR A 168 9.68 -2.89 9.96
CA THR A 168 8.39 -3.49 9.55
C THR A 168 8.22 -4.90 10.13
N HIS A 169 8.26 -5.94 9.30
CA HIS A 169 7.94 -7.31 9.67
C HIS A 169 9.19 -8.06 10.19
N ILE A 170 9.66 -7.69 11.38
CA ILE A 170 10.79 -8.37 12.05
C ILE A 170 10.40 -8.82 13.46
N PRO A 171 11.04 -9.87 14.01
CA PRO A 171 10.90 -10.21 15.42
C PRO A 171 11.27 -9.03 16.33
N LEU A 172 10.50 -8.81 17.40
CA LEU A 172 10.69 -7.67 18.30
C LEU A 172 12.11 -7.59 18.88
N LYS A 173 12.71 -8.74 19.22
CA LYS A 173 14.11 -8.84 19.69
C LYS A 173 15.16 -8.26 18.73
N ASN A 174 14.82 -8.10 17.46
CA ASN A 174 15.71 -7.56 16.43
C ASN A 174 15.51 -6.05 16.20
N VAL A 175 14.48 -5.44 16.79
CA VAL A 175 14.13 -4.02 16.58
C VAL A 175 15.26 -3.07 16.99
N PRO A 176 15.83 -3.14 18.22
CA PRO A 176 16.86 -2.20 18.64
C PRO A 176 18.06 -2.18 17.71
N LYS A 177 18.49 -3.37 17.24
CA LYS A 177 19.63 -3.55 16.33
C LYS A 177 19.41 -3.01 14.92
N LYS A 178 18.16 -2.72 14.53
CA LYS A 178 17.79 -2.29 13.16
C LYS A 178 17.40 -0.82 13.07
N ILE A 179 17.31 -0.12 14.20
CA ILE A 179 17.06 1.32 14.21
C ILE A 179 18.37 2.03 13.90
N SER A 180 18.31 3.01 12.99
CA SER A 180 19.47 3.80 12.62
C SER A 180 19.11 5.24 12.31
N PHE A 181 20.07 6.13 12.52
CA PHE A 181 19.94 7.55 12.26
C PHE A 181 19.56 7.82 10.80
N ASN A 182 20.24 7.12 9.88
CA ASN A 182 20.04 7.27 8.46
C ASN A 182 18.64 6.83 8.04
N GLU A 183 18.12 5.71 8.58
CA GLU A 183 16.78 5.25 8.24
C GLU A 183 15.68 6.21 8.71
N ILE A 184 15.79 6.73 9.94
CA ILE A 184 14.85 7.73 10.47
C ILE A 184 14.83 8.97 9.57
N LEU A 185 16.01 9.53 9.29
CA LEU A 185 16.14 10.74 8.49
C LEU A 185 15.66 10.53 7.05
N LYS A 186 16.03 9.40 6.42
CA LYS A 186 15.59 9.01 5.08
C LYS A 186 14.06 8.98 4.99
N LYS A 187 13.40 8.32 5.94
CA LYS A 187 11.93 8.19 5.97
C LYS A 187 11.25 9.55 6.12
N ILE A 188 11.70 10.39 7.05
CA ILE A 188 11.16 11.75 7.24
C ILE A 188 11.28 12.56 5.94
N ILE A 189 12.46 12.58 5.31
CA ILE A 189 12.71 13.35 4.07
C ILE A 189 11.79 12.86 2.94
N LYS A 190 11.68 11.55 2.74
CA LYS A 190 10.87 10.98 1.67
C LYS A 190 9.39 11.24 1.85
N ILE A 191 8.88 11.05 3.07
CA ILE A 191 7.48 11.33 3.38
C ILE A 191 7.21 12.83 3.22
N ASN A 192 8.12 13.70 3.65
CA ASN A 192 7.98 15.14 3.46
C ASN A 192 7.90 15.51 1.97
N LYS A 193 8.79 14.94 1.15
CA LYS A 193 8.77 15.14 -0.31
C LYS A 193 7.46 14.68 -0.93
N PHE A 194 6.97 13.50 -0.52
CA PHE A 194 5.67 12.98 -0.98
C PHE A 194 4.52 13.91 -0.60
N TYR A 195 4.41 14.31 0.67
CA TYR A 195 3.36 15.23 1.11
C TYR A 195 3.41 16.58 0.37
N LYS A 196 4.60 17.15 0.19
CA LYS A 196 4.76 18.43 -0.53
C LYS A 196 4.36 18.29 -2.00
N ASN A 197 4.85 17.26 -2.68
CA ASN A 197 4.68 17.12 -4.13
C ASN A 197 3.28 16.63 -4.52
N ASN A 198 2.74 15.67 -3.77
CA ASN A 198 1.50 14.97 -4.10
C ASN A 198 0.28 15.51 -3.33
N LEU A 199 0.47 15.95 -2.08
CA LEU A 199 -0.62 16.43 -1.23
C LEU A 199 -0.63 17.94 -1.04
N LYS A 200 0.32 18.66 -1.66
CA LYS A 200 0.49 20.12 -1.58
C LYS A 200 0.47 20.62 -0.12
N LYS A 201 1.02 19.82 0.80
CA LYS A 201 1.00 20.07 2.25
C LYS A 201 2.40 19.93 2.81
N ILE A 202 2.79 20.83 3.72
CA ILE A 202 3.99 20.66 4.55
C ILE A 202 3.59 19.91 5.82
N PRO A 203 3.94 18.61 5.96
CA PRO A 203 3.49 17.79 7.08
C PRO A 203 4.23 18.13 8.38
N ARG A 204 3.51 18.00 9.50
CA ARG A 204 4.05 18.02 10.86
C ARG A 204 4.33 16.59 11.30
N PHE A 205 5.58 16.29 11.62
CA PHE A 205 6.01 14.98 12.09
C PHE A 205 6.12 14.93 13.61
N ALA A 206 5.66 13.81 14.18
CA ALA A 206 6.10 13.34 15.49
C ALA A 206 6.98 12.10 15.30
N VAL A 207 8.01 11.97 16.12
CA VAL A 207 8.86 10.78 16.19
C VAL A 207 8.71 10.19 17.60
N THR A 208 8.48 8.89 17.71
CA THR A 208 8.42 8.21 19.02
C THR A 208 9.82 7.90 19.55
N GLY A 209 9.93 7.60 20.85
CA GLY A 209 11.05 6.81 21.36
C GLY A 209 10.98 5.35 20.92
N LEU A 210 12.07 4.62 21.12
CA LEU A 210 12.08 3.16 21.12
C LEU A 210 11.61 2.63 22.48
N ASN A 211 12.20 3.19 23.53
CA ASN A 211 12.00 2.74 24.89
C ASN A 211 10.74 3.37 25.51
N PRO A 212 10.08 2.68 26.47
CA PRO A 212 8.99 3.26 27.25
C PRO A 212 9.38 4.62 27.84
N HIS A 213 8.43 5.55 27.85
CA HIS A 213 8.60 6.90 28.39
C HIS A 213 9.74 7.75 27.81
N CYS A 214 10.47 7.28 26.78
CA CYS A 214 11.74 7.89 26.38
C CYS A 214 12.66 8.13 27.60
N GLU A 215 12.63 7.20 28.56
CA GLU A 215 13.18 7.34 29.92
C GLU A 215 14.59 7.93 29.91
N SER A 216 14.79 9.02 30.65
CA SER A 216 16.08 9.74 30.71
C SER A 216 17.14 9.00 31.52
N ASN A 217 16.72 8.06 32.37
CA ASN A 217 17.62 7.33 33.26
C ASN A 217 18.40 6.23 32.52
N PHE A 218 18.05 5.91 31.27
CA PHE A 218 18.81 5.00 30.44
C PHE A 218 20.07 5.68 29.90
N LYS A 219 21.21 5.43 30.55
CA LYS A 219 22.51 5.90 30.06
C LYS A 219 22.75 5.36 28.64
N ASN A 220 23.06 6.26 27.70
CA ASN A 220 23.44 5.93 26.33
C ASN A 220 22.34 5.16 25.56
N SER A 221 21.08 5.54 25.75
CA SER A 221 19.93 4.91 25.09
C SER A 221 19.89 5.15 23.57
N GLU A 222 19.04 4.40 22.87
CA GLU A 222 18.78 4.61 21.44
C GLU A 222 18.20 6.00 21.15
N GLU A 223 17.42 6.58 22.09
CA GLU A 223 16.94 7.95 21.98
C GLU A 223 18.09 8.94 21.84
N ASP A 224 19.09 8.84 22.72
CA ASP A 224 20.23 9.76 22.76
C ASP A 224 21.19 9.54 21.60
N ARG A 225 21.53 8.28 21.33
CA ARG A 225 22.53 7.91 20.32
C ARG A 225 22.03 8.06 18.90
N ILE A 226 20.73 7.84 18.67
CA ILE A 226 20.18 7.64 17.32
C ILE A 226 19.02 8.58 17.01
N ILE A 227 17.97 8.58 17.84
CA ILE A 227 16.69 9.22 17.50
C ILE A 227 16.76 10.75 17.63
N LYS A 228 17.22 11.29 18.78
CA LYS A 228 17.41 12.73 19.01
C LYS A 228 18.35 13.35 17.98
N PRO A 229 19.51 12.76 17.64
CA PRO A 229 20.35 13.25 16.55
C PRO A 229 19.61 13.30 15.21
N ALA A 230 18.85 12.27 14.84
CA ALA A 230 18.11 12.24 13.58
C ALA A 230 17.06 13.35 13.50
N ILE A 231 16.34 13.59 14.60
CA ILE A 231 15.38 14.70 14.73
C ILE A 231 16.09 16.05 14.60
N LYS A 232 17.23 16.24 15.28
CA LYS A 232 18.03 17.48 15.18
C LYS A 232 18.48 17.72 13.74
N ARG A 233 18.92 16.67 13.03
CA ARG A 233 19.30 16.77 11.61
C ARG A 233 18.12 17.09 10.70
N ALA A 234 16.95 16.51 10.96
CA ALA A 234 15.72 16.82 10.22
C ALA A 234 15.28 18.28 10.42
N LYS A 235 15.34 18.79 11.66
CA LYS A 235 15.08 20.21 11.97
C LYS A 235 16.05 21.15 11.25
N LYS A 236 17.35 20.84 11.24
CA LYS A 236 18.37 21.58 10.45
C LYS A 236 18.09 21.60 8.94
N LYS A 237 17.26 20.69 8.43
CA LYS A 237 16.77 20.66 7.04
C LYS A 237 15.42 21.36 6.88
N ASN A 238 15.02 22.20 7.85
CA ASN A 238 13.75 22.93 7.88
C ASN A 238 12.50 22.03 7.82
N LEU A 239 12.60 20.79 8.32
CA LEU A 239 11.47 19.88 8.41
C LEU A 239 10.73 20.07 9.74
N ARG A 240 9.40 20.12 9.72
CA ARG A 240 8.56 20.31 10.91
C ARG A 240 8.47 19.02 11.74
N VAL A 241 9.53 18.69 12.46
CA VAL A 241 9.64 17.45 13.25
C VAL A 241 9.76 17.75 14.74
N LYS A 242 9.02 17.03 15.57
CA LYS A 242 9.13 17.05 17.05
C LYS A 242 9.28 15.62 17.61
N GLY A 243 9.86 15.52 18.81
CA GLY A 243 10.10 14.27 19.53
C GLY A 243 11.55 14.15 20.05
N PRO A 244 11.96 12.96 20.52
CA PRO A 244 11.14 11.76 20.62
C PRO A 244 10.00 11.95 21.65
N PHE A 245 8.87 11.29 21.43
CA PHE A 245 7.74 11.25 22.37
C PHE A 245 7.49 9.83 22.86
N PRO A 246 7.07 9.65 24.13
CA PRO A 246 6.49 8.40 24.59
C PRO A 246 5.29 8.03 23.71
N ALA A 247 5.23 6.78 23.23
CA ALA A 247 4.22 6.37 22.28
C ALA A 247 2.79 6.43 22.88
N ASP A 248 2.64 5.95 24.11
CA ASP A 248 1.42 5.99 24.91
C ASP A 248 0.86 7.41 25.05
N THR A 249 1.71 8.39 25.34
CA THR A 249 1.32 9.80 25.50
C THR A 249 1.03 10.47 24.15
N LEU A 250 1.81 10.14 23.11
CA LEU A 250 1.66 10.70 21.77
C LEU A 250 0.32 10.34 21.13
N PHE A 251 -0.12 9.09 21.29
CA PHE A 251 -1.35 8.58 20.65
C PHE A 251 -2.65 8.96 21.39
N THR A 252 -2.57 9.72 22.47
CA THR A 252 -3.76 10.33 23.08
C THR A 252 -4.47 11.30 22.12
N LYS A 253 -5.80 11.38 22.22
CA LYS A 253 -6.67 12.12 21.28
C LYS A 253 -6.25 13.58 21.06
N ASN A 254 -5.75 14.27 22.10
CA ASN A 254 -5.36 15.67 22.01
C ASN A 254 -3.96 15.86 21.43
N ASN A 255 -3.04 14.94 21.69
CA ASN A 255 -1.66 15.05 21.21
C ASN A 255 -1.56 14.68 19.73
N ILE A 256 -2.23 13.60 19.31
CA ILE A 256 -2.10 13.10 17.94
C ILE A 256 -2.59 14.10 16.88
N LYS A 257 -3.61 14.91 17.20
CA LYS A 257 -4.16 15.97 16.31
C LYS A 257 -3.15 17.06 15.93
N LYS A 258 -2.06 17.19 16.70
CA LYS A 258 -1.00 18.17 16.46
C LYS A 258 -0.07 17.75 15.31
N PHE A 259 -0.18 16.53 14.82
CA PHE A 259 0.72 15.93 13.84
C PHE A 259 -0.05 15.36 12.65
N ASP A 260 0.63 15.27 11.51
CA ASP A 260 0.10 14.68 10.28
C ASP A 260 0.75 13.32 10.01
N VAL A 261 1.99 13.12 10.48
CA VAL A 261 2.75 11.88 10.32
C VAL A 261 3.43 11.50 11.63
N VAL A 262 3.30 10.25 12.05
CA VAL A 262 4.10 9.67 13.14
C VAL A 262 5.13 8.70 12.57
N ILE A 263 6.39 8.90 12.97
CA ILE A 263 7.48 7.94 12.75
C ILE A 263 7.61 7.08 14.01
N GLY A 264 7.27 5.81 13.89
CA GLY A 264 7.38 4.81 14.96
C GLY A 264 8.65 3.99 14.81
N MET A 265 9.20 3.46 15.89
CA MET A 265 10.39 2.63 15.85
C MET A 265 10.09 1.21 15.33
N TYR A 266 8.93 0.65 15.65
CA TYR A 266 8.51 -0.67 15.16
C TYR A 266 7.04 -0.71 14.71
N HIS A 267 6.66 -1.78 14.02
CA HIS A 267 5.35 -1.95 13.39
C HIS A 267 4.20 -1.75 14.37
N ASP A 268 4.09 -2.59 15.40
CA ASP A 268 2.93 -2.56 16.30
C ASP A 268 2.87 -1.29 17.16
N GLN A 269 3.97 -0.55 17.30
CA GLN A 269 4.00 0.73 18.03
C GLN A 269 3.06 1.77 17.43
N VAL A 270 2.88 1.75 16.11
CA VAL A 270 2.12 2.77 15.38
C VAL A 270 0.95 2.21 14.59
N ILE A 271 1.01 0.95 14.20
CA ILE A 271 -0.08 0.31 13.47
C ILE A 271 -1.24 0.01 14.41
N THR A 272 -0.97 -0.49 15.62
CA THR A 272 -2.00 -0.75 16.64
C THR A 272 -2.84 0.50 16.94
N PRO A 273 -2.26 1.65 17.35
CA PRO A 273 -3.06 2.85 17.63
C PRO A 273 -3.76 3.41 16.38
N LEU A 274 -3.13 3.37 15.20
CA LEU A 274 -3.80 3.79 13.96
C LEU A 274 -5.05 2.93 13.68
N LYS A 275 -4.94 1.61 13.85
CA LYS A 275 -6.05 0.67 13.67
C LYS A 275 -7.16 0.88 14.68
N THR A 276 -6.82 1.14 15.94
CA THR A 276 -7.81 1.48 16.98
C THR A 276 -8.55 2.77 16.66
N LEU A 277 -7.86 3.78 16.10
CA LEU A 277 -8.47 5.08 15.79
C LEU A 277 -9.31 5.08 14.49
N TYR A 278 -8.90 4.31 13.48
CA TYR A 278 -9.45 4.43 12.12
C TYR A 278 -9.87 3.10 11.46
N ASN A 279 -9.79 1.97 12.15
CA ASN A 279 -10.16 0.64 11.64
C ASN A 279 -9.48 0.32 10.29
N PHE A 280 -10.29 0.02 9.25
CA PHE A 280 -9.82 -0.23 7.88
C PHE A 280 -9.79 1.03 7.00
N ASN A 281 -10.04 2.21 7.57
CA ASN A 281 -9.91 3.49 6.86
C ASN A 281 -8.43 3.90 6.78
N ALA A 282 -7.60 3.06 6.16
CA ALA A 282 -6.21 3.35 5.90
C ALA A 282 -5.72 2.57 4.68
N ILE A 283 -4.69 3.10 4.03
CA ILE A 283 -4.04 2.47 2.88
C ILE A 283 -2.53 2.40 3.08
N ASN A 284 -1.89 1.33 2.59
CA ASN A 284 -0.44 1.23 2.61
C ASN A 284 0.13 1.80 1.30
N ILE A 285 0.83 2.92 1.40
CA ILE A 285 1.53 3.55 0.28
C ILE A 285 3.01 3.16 0.36
N THR A 286 3.56 2.71 -0.76
CA THR A 286 5.01 2.49 -0.89
C THR A 286 5.65 3.66 -1.62
N LEU A 287 6.47 4.42 -0.89
CA LEU A 287 7.30 5.49 -1.45
C LEU A 287 8.66 4.93 -1.87
N GLY A 288 9.39 5.65 -2.72
CA GLY A 288 10.74 5.27 -3.20
C GLY A 288 10.74 4.48 -4.51
N LEU A 289 9.60 3.88 -4.88
CA LEU A 289 9.40 3.32 -6.22
C LEU A 289 9.32 4.45 -7.26
N PRO A 290 9.61 4.17 -8.56
CA PRO A 290 9.51 5.17 -9.62
C PRO A 290 8.05 5.56 -9.96
N PHE A 291 7.08 4.99 -9.25
CA PHE A 291 5.65 5.22 -9.39
C PHE A 291 4.95 5.11 -8.04
N ILE A 292 3.73 5.64 -7.95
CA ILE A 292 2.88 5.48 -6.77
C ILE A 292 2.35 4.06 -6.73
N ARG A 293 2.62 3.34 -5.63
CA ARG A 293 2.04 2.02 -5.36
C ARG A 293 1.24 2.06 -4.07
N ILE A 294 0.02 1.53 -4.12
CA ILE A 294 -0.88 1.39 -2.98
C ILE A 294 -1.23 -0.09 -2.81
N SER A 295 -1.18 -0.59 -1.58
CA SER A 295 -1.71 -1.89 -1.21
C SER A 295 -2.88 -1.68 -0.25
N PRO A 296 -4.08 -2.13 -0.60
CA PRO A 296 -5.19 -2.21 0.35
C PRO A 296 -4.81 -3.14 1.51
N ASP A 297 -5.30 -2.83 2.69
CA ASP A 297 -4.90 -3.46 3.94
C ASP A 297 -5.74 -4.72 4.24
N HIS A 298 -5.67 -5.69 3.33
CA HIS A 298 -6.30 -6.99 3.47
C HIS A 298 -5.37 -8.12 2.97
N GLY A 299 -5.26 -9.18 3.76
CA GLY A 299 -4.61 -10.42 3.34
C GLY A 299 -5.46 -11.23 2.35
N THR A 300 -4.98 -12.39 1.92
CA THR A 300 -5.70 -13.26 0.97
C THR A 300 -7.03 -13.78 1.52
N ASN A 301 -7.10 -13.93 2.85
CA ASN A 301 -8.25 -14.30 3.66
C ASN A 301 -9.11 -15.44 3.10
N ASN A 302 -8.50 -16.62 2.95
CA ASN A 302 -9.13 -17.81 2.39
C ASN A 302 -10.42 -18.22 3.12
N GLN A 303 -10.55 -17.90 4.42
CA GLN A 303 -11.75 -18.23 5.20
C GLN A 303 -12.99 -17.44 4.76
N MET A 304 -12.82 -16.27 4.14
CA MET A 304 -13.91 -15.42 3.66
C MET A 304 -14.21 -15.60 2.17
N LEU A 305 -13.44 -16.44 1.47
CA LEU A 305 -13.50 -16.59 0.03
C LEU A 305 -14.89 -17.05 -0.45
N GLY A 306 -15.54 -16.26 -1.29
CA GLY A 306 -16.86 -16.56 -1.85
C GLY A 306 -18.02 -16.41 -0.86
N LYS A 307 -17.77 -15.91 0.37
CA LYS A 307 -18.80 -15.74 1.41
C LYS A 307 -19.51 -14.39 1.33
N LYS A 308 -19.10 -13.48 0.44
CA LYS A 308 -19.69 -12.12 0.30
C LYS A 308 -19.52 -11.25 1.56
N LYS A 309 -18.58 -11.58 2.46
CA LYS A 309 -18.33 -10.86 3.73
C LYS A 309 -17.12 -9.90 3.72
N SER A 310 -16.30 -9.89 2.68
CA SER A 310 -15.11 -9.02 2.58
C SER A 310 -15.47 -7.53 2.60
N ASP A 311 -14.70 -6.73 3.33
CA ASP A 311 -14.89 -5.28 3.40
C ASP A 311 -14.14 -4.59 2.23
N PRO A 312 -14.83 -3.86 1.34
CA PRO A 312 -14.18 -3.16 0.24
C PRO A 312 -13.57 -1.80 0.62
N THR A 313 -13.67 -1.39 1.89
CA THR A 313 -13.31 -0.03 2.35
C THR A 313 -11.87 0.37 2.00
N SER A 314 -10.87 -0.51 2.20
CA SER A 314 -9.48 -0.12 1.90
C SER A 314 -9.23 0.11 0.40
N LEU A 315 -9.89 -0.64 -0.49
CA LEU A 315 -9.82 -0.38 -1.94
C LEU A 315 -10.55 0.93 -2.28
N LYS A 316 -11.70 1.22 -1.65
CA LYS A 316 -12.40 2.49 -1.82
C LYS A 316 -11.52 3.67 -1.42
N GLU A 317 -10.86 3.60 -0.26
CA GLU A 317 -9.96 4.64 0.24
C GLU A 317 -8.75 4.82 -0.68
N ALA A 318 -8.21 3.74 -1.27
CA ALA A 318 -7.15 3.83 -2.27
C ALA A 318 -7.59 4.62 -3.50
N LEU A 319 -8.81 4.36 -4.01
CA LEU A 319 -9.37 5.11 -5.14
C LEU A 319 -9.69 6.56 -4.77
N LEU A 320 -10.27 6.83 -3.59
CA LEU A 320 -10.51 8.20 -3.11
C LEU A 320 -9.21 9.00 -3.01
N PHE A 321 -8.16 8.38 -2.47
CA PHE A 321 -6.84 8.98 -2.39
C PHE A 321 -6.27 9.31 -3.79
N LEU A 322 -6.35 8.37 -4.73
CA LEU A 322 -5.87 8.57 -6.10
C LEU A 322 -6.69 9.61 -6.86
N LYS A 323 -7.99 9.71 -6.62
CA LYS A 323 -8.83 10.80 -7.14
C LYS A 323 -8.30 12.16 -6.68
N LYS A 324 -8.08 12.32 -5.36
CA LYS A 324 -7.52 13.55 -4.79
C LYS A 324 -6.15 13.89 -5.39
N LEU A 325 -5.29 12.88 -5.58
CA LEU A 325 -3.97 13.10 -6.19
C LEU A 325 -4.03 13.55 -7.64
N ASN A 326 -5.02 13.11 -8.41
CA ASN A 326 -5.17 13.48 -9.81
C ASN A 326 -5.83 14.87 -10.00
N GLU A 327 -6.49 15.38 -8.95
CA GLU A 327 -7.07 16.74 -8.90
C GLU A 327 -6.04 17.81 -8.52
N ASN A 328 -4.94 17.42 -7.85
CA ASN A 328 -3.82 18.27 -7.39
C ASN A 328 -2.66 18.41 -8.41
#